data_AF-A0A3L7AGE2-F1
#
_entry.id   AF-A0A3L7AGE2-F1
#
_cell.length_a   1.000
_cell.length_b   1.000
_cell.length_c   1.000
_cell.angle_alpha   90.00
_cell.angle_beta   90.00
_cell.angle_gamma   90.00
#
_symmetry.space_group_name_H-M   'P 1'
#
loop_
_entity.id
_entity.type
_entity.pdbx_description
1 polymer ?
#
loop_
_entity_poly.entity_id
_entity_poly.type
_entity_poly.pdbx_seq_one_letter_code
_entity_poly.pdbx_strand_id
1 'polypeptide(L)'
;MGTTYQPRYVAYCIAQGRKPEDQLQHDRVRWPGGKMTGFILWLREMLQVYAAEPGRYSLSAGIADHDHYDAWLLEQAAAISKATGGAS
;
A
#
# COMPACT_ATOMS: atom_id res chain seq x y z
N MET A 1 4.79 -12.78 -16.26
CA MET A 1 5.56 -11.52 -16.29
C MET A 1 5.74 -11.07 -14.85
N GLY A 2 6.92 -11.31 -14.26
CA GLY A 2 7.20 -10.85 -12.90
C GLY A 2 7.39 -9.35 -12.90
N THR A 3 6.66 -8.62 -12.06
CA THR A 3 6.87 -7.17 -11.92
C THR A 3 8.22 -6.94 -11.25
N THR A 4 9.04 -6.02 -11.78
CA THR A 4 10.32 -5.59 -11.17
C THR A 4 10.14 -5.05 -9.74
N TYR A 5 8.91 -4.68 -9.37
CA TYR A 5 8.56 -4.08 -8.09
C TYR A 5 7.90 -5.08 -7.13
N GLN A 6 8.13 -4.85 -5.84
CA GLN A 6 7.52 -5.62 -4.75
C GLN A 6 5.98 -5.45 -4.76
N PRO A 7 5.17 -6.51 -4.56
CA PRO A 7 3.71 -6.46 -4.74
C PRO A 7 2.96 -5.41 -3.91
N ARG A 8 3.34 -5.21 -2.64
CA ARG A 8 2.73 -4.20 -1.76
C ARG A 8 3.08 -2.78 -2.21
N TYR A 9 4.26 -2.57 -2.81
CA TYR A 9 4.59 -1.30 -3.44
C TYR A 9 3.72 -1.04 -4.67
N VAL A 10 3.42 -2.07 -5.47
CA VAL A 10 2.47 -1.95 -6.59
C VAL A 10 1.07 -1.58 -6.08
N ALA A 11 0.61 -2.20 -4.99
CA ALA A 11 -0.66 -1.84 -4.35
C ALA A 11 -0.68 -0.37 -3.89
N TYR A 12 0.40 0.11 -3.27
CA TYR A 12 0.54 1.53 -2.93
C TYR A 12 0.39 2.42 -4.16
N CYS A 13 1.09 2.12 -5.25
CA CYS A 13 1.02 2.90 -6.48
C CYS A 13 -0.40 2.94 -7.07
N ILE A 14 -1.11 1.80 -7.06
CA ILE A 14 -2.52 1.71 -7.47
C ILE A 14 -3.40 2.62 -6.62
N ALA A 15 -3.26 2.57 -5.29
CA ALA A 15 -4.03 3.41 -4.36
C ALA A 15 -3.84 4.90 -4.64
N GLN A 16 -2.65 5.28 -5.10
CA GLN A 16 -2.31 6.65 -5.47
C GLN A 16 -2.70 7.03 -6.91
N GLY A 17 -3.18 6.07 -7.71
CA GLY A 17 -3.50 6.28 -9.13
C GLY A 17 -2.29 6.56 -10.01
N ARG A 18 -1.09 6.11 -9.61
CA ARG A 18 0.18 6.38 -10.32
C ARG A 18 0.88 5.09 -10.72
N LYS A 19 1.73 5.16 -11.75
CA LYS A 19 2.68 4.08 -12.06
C LYS A 19 3.84 4.09 -11.04
N PRO A 20 4.53 2.96 -10.83
CA PRO A 20 5.65 2.88 -9.89
C PRO A 20 6.71 3.97 -10.04
N GLU A 21 7.09 4.30 -11.27
CA GLU A 21 8.10 5.31 -11.59
C GLU A 21 7.61 6.72 -11.23
N ASP A 22 6.35 7.03 -11.57
CA ASP A 22 5.72 8.31 -11.28
C ASP A 22 5.55 8.51 -9.76
N GLN A 23 5.21 7.43 -9.04
CA GLN A 23 5.09 7.46 -7.59
C GLN A 23 6.45 7.67 -6.91
N LEU A 24 7.52 7.04 -7.40
CA LEU A 24 8.88 7.27 -6.89
C LEU A 24 9.29 8.74 -7.03
N GLN A 25 9.00 9.35 -8.18
CA GLN A 25 9.33 10.75 -8.41
C GLN A 25 8.47 11.68 -7.54
N HIS A 26 7.18 11.39 -7.40
CA HIS A 26 6.29 12.10 -6.49
C HIS A 26 6.81 12.04 -5.04
N ASP A 27 7.16 10.84 -4.55
CA ASP A 27 7.66 10.64 -3.19
C ASP A 27 8.97 11.38 -2.93
N ARG A 28 9.88 11.41 -3.92
CA ARG A 28 11.14 12.15 -3.82
C ARG A 28 10.93 13.65 -3.59
N VAL A 29 9.91 14.24 -4.22
CA VAL A 29 9.57 15.65 -4.04
C VAL A 29 8.83 15.86 -2.72
N ARG A 30 7.89 14.97 -2.38
CA ARG A 30 7.04 15.10 -1.19
C ARG A 30 7.78 14.85 0.12
N TRP A 31 8.79 13.96 0.12
CA TRP A 31 9.62 13.63 1.27
C TRP A 31 11.12 13.75 0.93
N PRO A 32 11.67 14.99 0.87
CA PRO A 32 13.08 15.20 0.55
C PRO A 32 14.00 14.49 1.55
N GLY A 33 14.95 13.69 1.05
CA GLY A 33 15.86 12.88 1.86
C GLY A 33 15.23 11.60 2.46
N GLY A 34 13.91 11.44 2.36
CA GLY A 34 13.20 10.22 2.72
C GLY A 34 13.37 9.13 1.65
N LYS A 35 13.44 7.88 2.09
CA LYS A 35 13.44 6.71 1.20
C LYS A 35 12.11 5.97 1.37
N MET A 36 11.28 5.97 0.33
CA MET A 36 9.97 5.30 0.32
C MET A 36 9.06 5.70 1.49
N THR A 37 9.18 6.94 1.97
CA THR A 37 8.45 7.40 3.16
C THR A 37 6.94 7.34 2.95
N GLY A 38 6.44 7.74 1.78
CA GLY A 38 5.03 7.65 1.44
C GLY A 38 4.51 6.22 1.51
N PHE A 39 5.25 5.27 0.93
CA PHE A 39 4.94 3.85 1.00
C PHE A 39 4.88 3.32 2.45
N ILE A 40 5.88 3.62 3.28
CA ILE A 40 5.93 3.13 4.67
C ILE A 40 4.75 3.65 5.49
N LEU A 41 4.41 4.92 5.34
CA LEU A 41 3.29 5.54 6.05
C LEU A 41 1.96 4.91 5.61
N TRP A 42 1.74 4.79 4.30
CA TRP A 42 0.53 4.16 3.77
C TRP A 42 0.41 2.69 4.20
N LEU A 43 1.50 1.93 4.12
CA LEU A 43 1.48 0.52 4.50
C LEU A 43 1.17 0.34 5.99
N ARG A 44 1.66 1.25 6.85
CA ARG A 44 1.34 1.26 8.28
C ARG A 44 -0.15 1.53 8.51
N GLU A 45 -0.74 2.49 7.81
CA GLU A 45 -2.18 2.78 7.91
C GLU A 45 -3.02 1.58 7.47
N MET A 46 -2.66 0.94 6.35
CA MET A 46 -3.36 -0.26 5.88
C MET A 46 -3.22 -1.44 6.86
N LEU A 47 -2.04 -1.63 7.46
CA LEU A 47 -1.86 -2.65 8.48
C LEU A 47 -2.75 -2.40 9.70
N GLN A 48 -2.91 -1.15 10.13
CA GLN A 48 -3.78 -0.81 11.26
C GLN A 48 -5.25 -1.15 10.96
N VAL A 49 -5.72 -0.85 9.75
CA VAL A 49 -7.08 -1.22 9.32
C VAL A 49 -7.24 -2.74 9.28
N TYR A 50 -6.28 -3.46 8.70
CA TYR A 50 -6.32 -4.92 8.62
C TYR A 50 -6.28 -5.59 9.99
N ALA A 51 -5.43 -5.10 10.89
CA ALA A 51 -5.24 -5.63 12.24
C ALA A 51 -6.42 -5.35 13.18
N ALA A 52 -7.37 -4.49 12.79
CA ALA A 52 -8.56 -4.23 13.59
C ALA A 52 -9.50 -5.44 13.68
N GLU A 53 -9.42 -6.39 12.74
CA GLU A 53 -10.18 -7.63 12.81
C GLU A 53 -9.45 -8.70 13.65
N PRO A 54 -10.14 -9.33 14.61
CA PRO A 54 -9.54 -10.37 15.45
C PRO A 54 -8.93 -11.51 14.62
N GLY A 55 -7.74 -11.96 15.02
CA GLY A 55 -7.04 -13.09 14.41
C GLY A 55 -6.18 -12.73 13.18
N ARG A 56 -6.26 -11.49 12.66
CA ARG A 56 -5.47 -11.07 11.49
C ARG A 56 -4.03 -10.65 11.81
N TYR A 57 -3.79 -10.18 13.03
CA TYR A 57 -2.48 -9.71 13.49
C TYR A 57 -2.24 -10.06 14.96
N SER A 58 -1.01 -10.43 15.28
CA SER A 58 -0.52 -10.63 16.65
C SER A 58 0.75 -9.80 16.88
N LEU A 59 0.92 -9.25 18.09
CA LEU A 59 2.15 -8.55 18.46
C LEU A 59 3.38 -9.47 18.48
N SER A 60 3.19 -10.77 18.74
CA SER A 60 4.29 -11.75 18.80
C SER A 60 4.64 -12.36 17.46
N ALA A 61 3.69 -12.43 16.53
CA ALA A 61 3.85 -13.15 15.26
C ALA A 61 3.66 -12.27 14.01
N GLY A 62 3.19 -11.04 14.16
CA GLY A 62 2.86 -10.17 13.04
C GLY A 62 1.57 -10.59 12.32
N ILE A 63 1.55 -10.43 11.00
CA ILE A 63 0.42 -10.79 10.13
C ILE A 63 0.26 -12.32 10.15
N ALA A 64 -0.92 -12.81 10.49
CA ALA A 64 -1.17 -14.25 10.60
C ALA A 64 -1.22 -14.96 9.24
N ASP A 65 -1.77 -14.29 8.22
CA ASP A 65 -1.87 -14.78 6.85
C ASP A 65 -1.42 -13.67 5.88
N HIS A 66 -0.24 -13.87 5.31
CA HIS A 66 0.38 -12.90 4.40
C HIS A 66 -0.27 -12.88 3.02
N ASP A 67 -0.77 -14.01 2.52
CA ASP A 67 -1.39 -14.10 1.20
C ASP A 67 -2.77 -13.44 1.23
N HIS A 68 -3.54 -13.69 2.30
CA HIS A 68 -4.79 -12.99 2.53
C HIS A 68 -4.58 -11.48 2.72
N TYR A 69 -3.55 -11.07 3.46
CA TYR A 69 -3.22 -9.65 3.60
C TYR A 69 -2.87 -8.99 2.27
N ASP A 70 -2.05 -9.64 1.44
CA ASP A 70 -1.63 -9.09 0.15
C ASP A 70 -2.81 -8.99 -0.84
N ALA A 71 -3.72 -9.97 -0.84
CA ALA A 71 -4.96 -9.92 -1.62
C ALA A 71 -5.88 -8.77 -1.16
N TRP A 72 -6.12 -8.68 0.16
CA TRP A 72 -6.91 -7.61 0.76
C TRP A 72 -6.31 -6.22 0.46
N LEU A 73 -4.99 -6.09 0.51
CA LEU A 73 -4.30 -4.83 0.27
C LEU A 73 -4.49 -4.34 -1.18
N LEU A 74 -4.52 -5.26 -2.16
CA LEU A 74 -4.81 -4.93 -3.56
C LEU A 74 -6.25 -4.47 -3.76
N GLU A 75 -7.21 -5.13 -3.11
CA GLU A 75 -8.62 -4.72 -3.14
C GLU A 75 -8.81 -3.32 -2.57
N GLN A 76 -8.21 -3.04 -1.42
CA GLN A 76 -8.24 -1.71 -0.80
C GLN A 76 -7.59 -0.64 -1.68
N ALA A 77 -6.44 -0.96 -2.29
CA ALA A 77 -5.80 -0.05 -3.22
C ALA A 77 -6.71 0.32 -4.40
N ALA A 78 -7.37 -0.67 -5.02
CA ALA A 78 -8.30 -0.43 -6.10
C ALA A 78 -9.51 0.42 -5.65
N ALA A 79 -10.04 0.15 -4.46
CA ALA A 79 -11.15 0.91 -3.88
C ALA A 79 -10.78 2.38 -3.62
N ILE A 80 -9.60 2.64 -3.04
CA ILE A 80 -9.07 4.00 -2.80
C ILE A 80 -8.86 4.74 -4.12
N SER A 81 -8.25 4.08 -5.10
CA SER A 81 -8.02 4.64 -6.44
C SER A 81 -9.33 5.09 -7.09
N LYS A 82 -10.36 4.24 -7.02
CA LYS A 82 -11.70 4.55 -7.55
C LYS A 82 -12.37 5.72 -6.81
N ALA A 83 -12.25 5.77 -5.49
CA ALA A 83 -12.86 6.82 -4.68
C ALA A 83 -12.22 8.19 -4.92
N THR A 84 -10.92 8.23 -5.24
CA THR A 84 -10.17 9.47 -5.50
C THR A 84 -10.22 9.91 -6.96
N GLY A 85 -10.41 8.98 -7.91
CA GLY A 85 -10.52 9.25 -9.35
C GLY A 85 -11.92 9.60 -9.86
N GLY A 86 -12.93 9.68 -9.00
CA GLY A 86 -14.33 9.98 -9.34
C GLY A 86 -14.74 11.45 -9.29
N ALA A 87 -13.81 12.36 -9.00
CA ALA A 87 -14.02 13.81 -9.08
C ALA A 87 -13.46 14.32 -10.42
N SER A 88 -14.26 14.25 -11.47
CA SER A 88 -14.02 14.93 -12.75
C SER A 88 -15.35 15.44 -13.27
#